data_AF-A0ABD1T0I4-F1
#
_entry.id   AF-A0ABD1T0I4-F1
#
_cell.length_a   1.000
_cell.length_b   1.000
_cell.length_c   1.000
_cell.angle_alpha   90.00
_cell.angle_beta   90.00
_cell.angle_gamma   90.00
#
_symmetry.space_group_name_H-M   'P 1'
#
loop_
_entity.id
_entity.type
_entity.pdbx_description
1 polymer ?
#
loop_
_entity_poly.entity_id
_entity_poly.type
_entity_poly.pdbx_seq_one_letter_code
_entity_poly.pdbx_strand_id
1 'polypeptide(L)'
;MRGKIKNCPKSLEEMISFSKFALRKNKLLALTSQSTRTGDFLIKKIKKFDRQKVVACHEVYLPFAAYFCHSISSSRIYAVDLVEAETRLSVNTVMAICHMDTSKWPANHVAFKILKFSPGEDEACQWMSLQEKIAFCNGRKTLS
;
A
#
# COMPACT_ATOMS: atom_id res chain seq x y z
N MET A 1 -15.19 -0.90 2.76
CA MET A 1 -14.75 -2.31 2.64
C MET A 1 -15.26 -3.10 3.83
N ARG A 2 -16.21 -4.03 3.62
CA ARG A 2 -16.80 -4.86 4.69
C ARG A 2 -15.89 -6.06 5.00
N GLY A 3 -15.80 -6.47 6.26
CA GLY A 3 -15.03 -7.66 6.69
C GLY A 3 -13.51 -7.46 6.85
N LYS A 4 -13.02 -6.22 6.83
CA LYS A 4 -11.61 -5.88 7.10
C LYS A 4 -11.47 -5.35 8.53
N ILE A 5 -10.51 -5.88 9.27
CA ILE A 5 -10.15 -5.35 10.59
C ILE A 5 -9.51 -3.98 10.37
N LYS A 6 -9.98 -2.99 11.13
CA LYS A 6 -9.48 -1.61 11.12
C LYS A 6 -9.17 -1.19 12.54
N ASN A 7 -8.20 -0.30 12.71
CA ASN A 7 -7.91 0.34 13.98
C ASN A 7 -7.33 1.73 13.74
N CYS A 8 -7.43 2.60 14.74
CA CYS A 8 -6.81 3.93 14.72
C CYS A 8 -5.72 4.06 15.79
N PRO A 9 -4.55 3.39 15.63
CA PRO A 9 -3.40 3.60 16.49
C PRO A 9 -3.03 5.07 16.66
N LYS A 10 -2.71 5.48 17.89
CA LYS A 10 -2.23 6.83 18.20
C LYS A 10 -0.71 6.94 18.26
N SER A 11 -0.01 5.80 18.20
CA SER A 11 1.45 5.74 18.19
C SER A 11 1.98 4.72 17.19
N LEU A 12 3.28 4.81 16.91
CA LEU A 12 3.97 3.86 16.03
C LEU A 12 3.96 2.45 16.63
N GLU A 13 4.09 2.32 17.94
CA GLU A 13 4.10 1.06 18.68
C GLU A 13 2.73 0.37 18.57
N GLU A 14 1.64 1.12 18.73
CA GLU A 14 0.29 0.63 18.53
C GLU A 14 0.05 0.21 17.07
N MET A 15 0.61 0.95 16.11
CA MET A 15 0.55 0.61 14.68
C MET A 15 1.24 -0.71 14.39
N ILE A 16 2.43 -0.93 14.95
CA ILE A 16 3.19 -2.18 14.83
C ILE A 16 2.41 -3.32 15.50
N SER A 17 1.88 -3.10 16.71
CA SER A 17 1.09 -4.09 17.45
C SER A 17 -0.15 -4.51 16.67
N PHE A 18 -0.90 -3.55 16.13
CA PHE A 18 -2.05 -3.81 15.27
C PHE A 18 -1.66 -4.59 14.02
N SER A 19 -0.54 -4.23 13.37
CA SER A 19 -0.08 -4.92 12.17
C SER A 19 0.27 -6.39 12.46
N LYS A 20 0.94 -6.66 13.59
CA LYS A 20 1.24 -8.03 14.05
C LYS A 20 -0.04 -8.82 14.32
N PHE A 21 -1.01 -8.20 15.01
CA PHE A 21 -2.31 -8.79 15.30
C PHE A 21 -3.10 -9.12 14.03
N ALA A 22 -3.26 -8.14 13.14
CA ALA A 22 -4.05 -8.29 11.91
C ALA A 22 -3.45 -9.33 10.94
N LEU A 23 -2.11 -9.42 10.89
CA LEU A 23 -1.40 -10.39 10.05
C LEU A 23 -1.14 -11.73 10.75
N ARG A 24 -1.37 -11.83 12.07
CA ARG A 24 -1.08 -12.99 12.92
C ARG A 24 0.38 -13.44 12.81
N LYS A 25 1.31 -12.49 12.84
CA LYS A 25 2.76 -12.73 12.66
C LYS A 25 3.59 -11.72 13.43
N ASN A 26 4.77 -12.14 13.91
CA ASN A 26 5.67 -11.29 14.69
C ASN A 26 6.71 -10.54 13.84
N LYS A 27 7.05 -11.04 12.65
CA LYS A 27 7.99 -10.41 11.73
C LYS A 27 7.24 -9.71 10.61
N LEU A 28 7.49 -8.41 10.48
CA LEU A 28 6.87 -7.53 9.49
C LEU A 28 7.95 -6.94 8.60
N LEU A 29 7.62 -6.77 7.32
CA LEU A 29 8.29 -5.89 6.38
C LEU A 29 7.38 -4.68 6.19
N ALA A 30 7.89 -3.49 6.52
CA ALA A 30 7.20 -2.22 6.30
C ALA A 30 7.75 -1.58 5.01
N LEU A 31 6.85 -1.14 4.15
CA LEU A 31 7.14 -0.39 2.94
C LEU A 31 6.48 1.00 3.02
N THR A 32 7.19 2.00 2.53
CA THR A 32 6.70 3.36 2.33
C THR A 32 7.19 3.87 0.98
N SER A 33 6.49 4.83 0.40
CA SER A 33 6.95 5.54 -0.80
C SER A 33 7.96 6.60 -0.37
N GLN A 34 8.96 6.86 -1.23
CA GLN A 34 9.89 7.96 -1.00
C GLN A 34 9.43 9.23 -1.73
N SER A 35 9.81 10.40 -1.21
CA SER A 35 9.48 11.69 -1.85
C SER A 35 10.22 11.81 -3.17
N THR A 36 9.48 12.08 -4.25
CA THR A 36 10.08 12.38 -5.55
C THR A 36 9.93 13.86 -5.85
N ARG A 37 10.94 14.46 -6.47
CA ARG A 37 10.83 15.79 -7.07
C ARG A 37 9.87 15.74 -8.27
N THR A 38 9.33 16.88 -8.66
CA THR A 38 8.56 17.00 -9.90
C THR A 38 9.52 16.95 -11.11
N GLY A 39 9.13 16.25 -12.17
CA GLY A 39 9.91 16.13 -13.39
C GLY A 39 9.43 14.98 -14.27
N ASP A 40 10.06 14.84 -15.44
CA ASP A 40 9.81 13.75 -16.36
C ASP A 40 10.68 12.54 -15.98
N PHE A 41 9.99 11.42 -15.69
CA PHE A 41 10.62 10.20 -15.22
C PHE A 41 10.25 9.01 -16.09
N LEU A 42 11.18 8.06 -16.16
CA LEU A 42 10.95 6.78 -16.79
C LEU A 42 11.06 5.67 -15.75
N ILE A 43 10.28 4.61 -15.97
CA ILE A 43 10.33 3.41 -15.15
C ILE A 43 11.57 2.61 -15.58
N LYS A 44 12.51 2.42 -14.65
CA LYS A 44 13.70 1.58 -14.86
C LYS A 44 13.41 0.12 -14.51
N LYS A 45 12.73 -0.11 -13.39
CA LYS A 45 12.50 -1.47 -12.86
C LYS A 45 11.24 -1.52 -12.02
N ILE A 46 10.53 -2.64 -12.11
CA ILE A 46 9.37 -2.94 -11.27
C ILE A 46 9.66 -4.22 -10.48
N LYS A 47 9.48 -4.15 -9.16
CA LYS A 47 9.57 -5.29 -8.25
C LYS A 47 8.21 -5.53 -7.61
N LYS A 48 7.61 -6.68 -7.91
CA LYS A 48 6.35 -7.13 -7.32
C LYS A 48 6.57 -7.79 -5.95
N PHE A 49 5.74 -7.47 -4.98
CA PHE A 49 5.60 -8.19 -3.72
C PHE A 49 4.28 -8.95 -3.73
N ASP A 50 4.36 -10.28 -3.87
CA ASP A 50 3.17 -11.12 -3.93
C ASP A 50 2.70 -11.52 -2.53
N ARG A 51 1.72 -10.79 -2.00
CA ARG A 51 1.23 -10.96 -0.62
C ARG A 51 -0.28 -10.88 -0.58
N GLN A 52 -0.91 -11.99 -0.20
CA GLN A 52 -2.37 -12.10 -0.15
C GLN A 52 -3.02 -11.21 0.92
N LYS A 53 -2.30 -10.88 2.00
CA LYS A 53 -2.79 -10.05 3.09
C LYS A 53 -1.73 -9.05 3.53
N VAL A 54 -2.11 -7.78 3.58
CA VAL A 54 -1.28 -6.64 3.97
C VAL A 54 -2.06 -5.77 4.96
N VAL A 55 -1.39 -4.88 5.67
CA VAL A 55 -2.00 -3.81 6.47
C VAL A 55 -1.53 -2.49 5.89
N ALA A 56 -2.46 -1.65 5.44
CA ALA A 56 -2.16 -0.27 5.09
C ALA A 56 -2.52 0.64 6.25
N CYS A 57 -1.64 1.57 6.57
CA CYS A 57 -1.80 2.59 7.59
C CYS A 57 -1.59 3.95 6.96
N HIS A 58 -2.51 4.87 7.23
CA HIS A 58 -2.50 6.23 6.70
C HIS A 58 -2.28 7.21 7.84
N GLU A 59 -1.34 8.13 7.70
CA GLU A 59 -1.16 9.23 8.65
C GLU A 59 -2.34 10.20 8.57
N VAL A 60 -2.97 10.46 9.71
CA VAL A 60 -4.10 11.39 9.83
C VAL A 60 -3.79 12.37 10.96
N TYR A 61 -4.00 13.66 10.71
CA TYR A 61 -3.57 14.74 11.61
C TYR A 61 -4.71 15.50 12.30
N LEU A 62 -5.95 15.03 12.26
CA LEU A 62 -7.11 15.76 12.80
C LEU A 62 -8.04 14.85 13.62
N PRO A 63 -8.39 15.18 14.88
CA PRO A 63 -7.91 16.30 15.71
C PRO A 63 -6.57 16.04 16.44
N PHE A 64 -5.96 14.87 16.25
CA PHE A 64 -4.65 14.50 16.78
C PHE A 64 -3.91 13.61 15.77
N ALA A 65 -2.58 13.51 15.89
CA ALA A 65 -1.79 12.60 15.08
C ALA A 65 -2.18 11.15 15.38
N ALA A 66 -2.65 10.44 14.37
CA ALA A 66 -3.03 9.04 14.44
C ALA A 66 -2.71 8.33 13.12
N TYR A 67 -2.80 7.00 13.15
CA TYR A 67 -2.69 6.16 11.98
C TYR A 67 -4.04 5.51 11.72
N PHE A 68 -4.67 5.79 10.58
CA PHE A 68 -5.82 5.01 10.14
C PHE A 68 -5.33 3.73 9.47
N CYS A 69 -5.40 2.61 10.19
CA CYS A 69 -4.93 1.31 9.71
C CYS A 69 -6.07 0.37 9.34
N HIS A 70 -5.89 -0.38 8.25
CA HIS A 70 -6.83 -1.40 7.82
C HIS A 70 -6.14 -2.56 7.11
N SER A 71 -6.64 -3.77 7.36
CA SER A 71 -6.18 -4.98 6.67
C SER A 71 -6.73 -5.02 5.25
N ILE A 72 -5.90 -5.35 4.27
CA ILE A 72 -6.30 -5.47 2.87
C ILE A 72 -5.96 -6.89 2.41
N SER A 73 -6.96 -7.57 1.86
CA SER A 73 -6.80 -8.86 1.20
C SER A 73 -6.79 -8.67 -0.31
N SER A 74 -6.16 -9.61 -1.02
CA SER A 74 -6.10 -9.62 -2.49
C SER A 74 -5.50 -8.33 -3.04
N SER A 75 -4.29 -8.00 -2.57
CA SER A 75 -3.57 -6.81 -3.01
C SER A 75 -2.21 -7.19 -3.59
N ARG A 76 -1.73 -6.42 -4.55
CA ARG A 76 -0.36 -6.53 -5.07
C ARG A 76 0.35 -5.21 -4.80
N ILE A 77 1.58 -5.30 -4.30
CA ILE A 77 2.42 -4.12 -4.07
C ILE A 77 3.56 -4.14 -5.05
N TYR A 78 3.93 -2.98 -5.57
CA TYR A 78 4.99 -2.79 -6.54
C TYR A 78 5.94 -1.71 -6.03
N ALA A 79 7.24 -2.03 -5.98
CA ALA A 79 8.30 -1.04 -5.91
C ALA A 79 8.71 -0.70 -7.34
N VAL A 80 8.69 0.59 -7.69
CA VAL A 80 8.97 1.09 -9.03
C VAL A 80 10.15 2.03 -8.95
N ASP A 81 11.28 1.62 -9.52
CA ASP A 81 12.48 2.43 -9.61
C ASP A 81 12.33 3.42 -10.77
N LEU A 82 12.44 4.71 -10.47
CA LEU A 82 12.35 5.83 -11.39
C LEU A 82 13.75 6.36 -11.73
N VAL A 83 13.92 6.75 -12.98
CA VAL A 83 15.08 7.50 -13.48
C VAL A 83 14.63 8.76 -14.19
N GLU A 84 15.51 9.76 -14.26
CA GLU A 84 15.32 10.92 -15.14
C GLU A 84 15.23 10.50 -16.61
N ALA A 85 14.33 11.14 -17.36
CA ALA A 85 14.12 10.81 -18.76
C ALA A 85 15.36 11.06 -19.63
N GLU A 86 16.02 12.19 -19.41
CA GLU A 86 17.18 12.66 -20.19
C GLU A 86 18.47 11.96 -19.75
N THR A 87 18.78 12.01 -18.45
CA THR A 87 20.08 11.60 -17.92
C THR A 87 20.16 10.12 -17.57
N ARG A 88 18.99 9.45 -17.43
CA ARG A 88 18.86 8.07 -16.92
C ARG A 88 19.43 7.86 -15.51
N LEU A 89 19.74 8.95 -14.80
CA LEU A 89 20.20 8.88 -13.41
C LEU A 89 19.07 8.40 -12.50
N SER A 90 19.45 7.62 -11.48
CA SER A 90 18.51 7.11 -10.49
C SER A 90 17.88 8.26 -9.72
N VAL A 91 16.56 8.31 -9.68
CA VAL A 91 15.81 9.34 -8.95
C VAL A 91 15.31 8.77 -7.64
N ASN A 92 14.40 7.81 -7.70
CA ASN A 92 13.80 7.25 -6.50
C ASN A 92 13.10 5.91 -6.75
N THR A 93 12.75 5.19 -5.69
CA THR A 93 11.80 4.08 -5.70
C THR A 93 10.48 4.53 -5.10
N VAL A 94 9.43 4.53 -5.92
CA VAL A 94 8.05 4.81 -5.47
C VAL A 94 7.28 3.50 -5.31
N MET A 95 6.32 3.49 -4.39
CA MET A 95 5.49 2.31 -4.16
C MET A 95 4.11 2.48 -4.80
N ALA A 96 3.55 1.41 -5.34
CA ALA A 96 2.16 1.34 -5.80
C ALA A 96 1.46 0.13 -5.17
N ILE A 97 0.17 0.27 -4.91
CA ILE A 97 -0.71 -0.82 -4.50
C ILE A 97 -1.84 -0.98 -5.50
N CYS A 98 -2.07 -2.22 -5.93
CA CYS A 98 -3.24 -2.63 -6.68
C CYS A 98 -4.15 -3.48 -5.81
N HIS A 99 -5.43 -3.12 -5.78
CA HIS A 99 -6.49 -3.89 -5.15
C HIS A 99 -7.12 -4.79 -6.21
N MET A 100 -6.81 -6.08 -6.12
CA MET A 100 -7.22 -7.08 -7.12
C MET A 100 -8.68 -7.53 -6.94
N ASP A 101 -9.28 -7.24 -5.78
CA ASP A 101 -10.69 -7.51 -5.50
C ASP A 101 -11.36 -6.25 -4.93
N THR A 102 -12.16 -5.62 -5.78
CA THR A 102 -12.92 -4.41 -5.48
C THR A 102 -14.39 -4.71 -5.13
N SER A 103 -14.83 -5.97 -5.16
CA SER A 103 -16.24 -6.38 -4.96
C SER A 103 -16.85 -5.90 -3.64
N LYS A 104 -16.03 -5.78 -2.59
CA LYS A 104 -16.45 -5.35 -1.24
C LYS A 104 -16.37 -3.84 -1.02
N TRP A 105 -16.06 -3.06 -2.05
CA TRP A 105 -15.98 -1.61 -1.96
C TRP A 105 -17.39 -1.01 -2.07
N PRO A 106 -17.65 0.13 -1.41
CA PRO A 106 -18.92 0.84 -1.58
C PRO A 106 -19.11 1.23 -3.06
N ALA A 107 -20.30 1.00 -3.64
CA ALA A 107 -20.57 1.34 -5.05
C ALA A 107 -20.35 2.84 -5.38
N ASN A 108 -20.45 3.71 -4.38
CA ASN A 108 -20.18 5.15 -4.51
C ASN A 108 -18.70 5.54 -4.25
N HIS A 109 -17.78 4.58 -4.17
CA HIS A 109 -16.36 4.85 -3.97
C HIS A 109 -15.79 5.67 -5.13
N VAL A 110 -14.96 6.70 -4.82
CA VAL A 110 -14.46 7.65 -5.82
C VAL A 110 -13.68 6.98 -6.97
N ALA A 111 -12.97 5.89 -6.67
CA ALA A 111 -12.24 5.10 -7.67
C ALA A 111 -13.13 4.65 -8.84
N PHE A 112 -14.39 4.26 -8.58
CA PHE A 112 -15.32 3.81 -9.62
C PHE A 112 -15.76 4.92 -10.56
N LYS A 113 -15.79 6.17 -10.07
CA LYS A 113 -16.05 7.35 -10.92
C LYS A 113 -14.87 7.66 -11.83
N ILE A 114 -13.64 7.52 -11.33
CA ILE A 114 -12.41 7.83 -12.07
C ILE A 114 -12.10 6.75 -13.10
N LEU A 115 -12.14 5.48 -12.67
CA LEU A 115 -11.75 4.32 -13.46
C LEU A 115 -12.89 3.77 -14.33
N LYS A 116 -14.12 4.27 -14.15
CA LYS A 116 -15.31 3.94 -14.97
C LYS A 116 -15.67 2.45 -14.97
N PHE A 117 -15.64 1.82 -13.80
CA PHE A 117 -16.12 0.45 -13.58
C PHE A 117 -16.80 0.32 -12.21
N SER A 118 -17.52 -0.77 -11.99
CA SER A 118 -18.34 -1.07 -10.81
C SER A 118 -17.62 -2.03 -9.83
N PRO A 119 -18.06 -2.15 -8.57
CA PRO A 119 -17.44 -3.08 -7.62
C PRO A 119 -17.29 -4.51 -8.17
N GLY A 120 -16.06 -5.00 -8.24
CA GLY A 120 -15.74 -6.37 -8.65
C GLY A 120 -15.55 -6.59 -10.16
N GLU A 121 -15.76 -5.57 -10.99
CA GLU A 121 -15.51 -5.69 -12.45
C GLU A 121 -14.01 -5.69 -12.79
N ASP A 122 -13.22 -4.89 -12.07
CA ASP A 122 -11.79 -4.74 -12.33
C ASP A 122 -10.98 -4.41 -11.05
N GLU A 123 -9.66 -4.36 -11.20
CA GLU A 123 -8.69 -3.96 -10.20
C GLU A 123 -8.53 -2.43 -10.11
N ALA A 124 -8.22 -1.94 -8.90
CA ALA A 124 -7.94 -0.52 -8.67
C ALA A 124 -6.52 -0.32 -8.17
N CYS A 125 -5.68 0.35 -8.95
CA CYS A 125 -4.29 0.67 -8.59
C CYS A 125 -4.14 2.14 -8.19
N GLN A 126 -3.30 2.39 -7.20
CA GLN A 126 -2.87 3.74 -6.83
C GLN A 126 -1.38 3.77 -6.46
N TRP A 127 -0.77 4.94 -6.65
CA TRP A 127 0.52 5.25 -6.04
C TRP A 127 0.35 5.46 -4.54
N MET A 128 1.30 4.97 -3.75
CA MET A 128 1.34 5.24 -2.32
C MET A 128 1.84 6.67 -2.09
N SER A 129 1.04 7.45 -1.36
CA SER A 129 1.50 8.76 -0.87
C SER A 129 2.51 8.60 0.26
N LEU A 130 3.21 9.68 0.62
CA LEU A 130 4.17 9.68 1.73
C LEU A 130 3.52 9.39 3.09
N GLN A 131 2.20 9.60 3.20
CA GLN A 131 1.42 9.35 4.39
C GLN A 131 0.96 7.88 4.47
N GLU A 132 1.18 7.07 3.43
CA GLU A 132 0.79 5.67 3.39
C GLU A 132 1.97 4.75 3.77
N LYS A 133 1.74 3.87 4.75
CA LYS A 133 2.67 2.82 5.18
C LYS A 133 2.00 1.46 4.98
N ILE A 134 2.69 0.52 4.36
CA ILE A 134 2.17 -0.85 4.19
C ILE A 134 3.05 -1.85 4.94
N ALA A 135 2.45 -2.63 5.84
CA ALA A 135 3.08 -3.73 6.54
C ALA A 135 2.59 -5.09 6.02
N PHE A 136 3.50 -6.02 5.81
CA PHE A 136 3.18 -7.42 5.49
C PHE A 136 4.27 -8.38 5.96
N CYS A 137 4.03 -9.66 5.87
CA CYS A 137 5.00 -10.66 6.32
C CYS A 137 5.88 -11.11 5.17
N ASN A 138 7.20 -11.11 5.37
CA ASN A 138 8.08 -11.81 4.45
C ASN A 138 7.97 -13.31 4.76
N GLY A 139 7.38 -14.09 3.85
CA GLY A 139 7.48 -15.54 3.95
C GLY A 139 8.96 -15.89 3.99
N ARG A 140 9.38 -16.74 4.94
CA ARG A 140 10.69 -17.40 4.77
C ARG A 140 10.60 -18.09 3.41
N LYS A 141 11.55 -17.82 2.51
CA LYS A 141 11.89 -18.85 1.53
C LYS A 141 12.28 -20.04 2.41
N THR A 142 11.45 -21.07 2.46
CA THR A 142 11.95 -22.39 2.78
C THR A 142 13.00 -22.65 1.73
N LEU A 143 14.27 -22.55 2.13
CA LEU A 143 15.35 -23.21 1.42
C LEU A 143 14.97 -24.69 1.50
N SER A 144 14.46 -25.23 0.40
CA SER A 144 14.52 -26.66 0.09
C SER A 144 15.98 -27.07 0.01
#